data_AF-A0A0J6BZ01-F1
#
_entry.id   AF-A0A0J6BZ01-F1
#
_cell.length_a   1.000
_cell.length_b   1.000
_cell.length_c   1.000
_cell.angle_alpha   90.00
_cell.angle_beta   90.00
_cell.angle_gamma   90.00
#
_symmetry.space_group_name_H-M   'P 1'
#
loop_
_entity.id
_entity.type
_entity.pdbx_description
1 polymer ?
#
loop_
_entity_poly.entity_id
_entity_poly.type
_entity_poly.pdbx_seq_one_letter_code
_entity_poly.pdbx_strand_id
1 'polypeptide(L)'
;MNDRLSRVQASRSAAVKATLDYPVIDTDVHVNDYAPILEDYVQHYGGSKLVDALRRALGSRFATKAEGRDWYAQTPEERHYHRTLRAPWWARVTRNTLDLATYTLPELLYERLAEQGADYSVLFPNDVLAPLAARDDTRQALHRAINHFHADQYRKYSDRLTPVAGIPLNTPQEGIEELEFAVKTLGLKVINIAGGVKRPIKAIADKYPAAQYPEIAKHAHYIDFYGIDSEYDYDPFWAKVVELGVPVTTHYGSQGWTGRHSISNYMFNHIGHFADGSQAFAKALFFGGVTRRFPGLRVALLEGGADWGSHVYTHLVDRWEKRNRQAVQHYNPANADLTLLKSLFERYGADFIRGRELDPAQLLRDSLGISALPHSRDPNPDELDDFALAGIEKVEDIRDRWVNSFYFGSEADDRTVAAAFNERVHPLGAKINAIWSSDVGHWDVPDLTEPLAESWDLVEQGVLSAEDFKAFVFGNPYRFYTEANPAFFAGTEVERKLNRAPQAKAA
;
A
#
# COMPACT_ATOMS: atom_id res chain seq x y z
N MET A 1 7.39 7.41 -45.51
CA MET A 1 6.45 8.26 -44.74
C MET A 1 6.61 7.90 -43.27
N ASN A 2 7.42 8.62 -42.51
CA ASN A 2 7.44 8.60 -41.04
C ASN A 2 8.04 9.92 -40.51
N ASP A 3 7.65 11.02 -41.15
CA ASP A 3 8.10 12.38 -40.85
C ASP A 3 7.00 13.14 -40.07
N ARG A 4 6.37 12.47 -39.10
CA ARG A 4 5.25 13.03 -38.30
C ARG A 4 5.30 12.62 -36.83
N LEU A 5 6.44 12.83 -36.18
CA LEU A 5 6.44 13.15 -34.74
C LEU A 5 6.68 14.65 -34.64
N SER A 6 5.65 15.44 -34.96
CA SER A 6 5.72 16.87 -34.77
C SER A 6 5.90 17.15 -33.28
N ARG A 7 7.08 17.63 -32.89
CA ARG A 7 7.42 18.22 -31.59
C ARG A 7 6.57 19.48 -31.24
N VAL A 8 5.42 19.70 -31.89
CA VAL A 8 4.76 21.02 -32.02
C VAL A 8 3.38 21.09 -31.33
N GLN A 9 2.89 20.02 -30.71
CA GLN A 9 1.87 20.17 -29.66
C GLN A 9 2.54 19.87 -28.32
N ALA A 10 2.81 20.92 -27.54
CA ALA A 10 3.14 20.74 -26.14
C ALA A 10 2.00 19.96 -25.48
N SER A 11 2.33 18.88 -24.77
CA SER A 11 1.32 18.13 -24.01
C SER A 11 0.61 19.06 -23.03
N ARG A 12 -0.64 18.72 -22.67
CA ARG A 12 -1.39 19.48 -21.68
C ARG A 12 -0.63 19.52 -20.34
N SER A 13 -0.07 18.38 -19.95
CA SER A 13 0.78 18.28 -18.75
C SER A 13 2.05 19.11 -18.83
N ALA A 14 2.75 19.17 -19.98
CA ALA A 14 3.91 20.04 -20.13
C ALA A 14 3.53 21.52 -20.08
N ALA A 15 2.36 21.90 -20.63
CA ALA A 15 1.86 23.26 -20.56
C ALA A 15 1.55 23.69 -19.13
N VAL A 16 0.87 22.84 -18.34
CA VAL A 16 0.66 23.07 -16.89
C VAL A 16 2.01 23.17 -16.19
N LYS A 17 2.92 22.21 -16.42
CA LYS A 17 4.23 22.18 -15.78
C LYS A 17 5.05 23.46 -16.01
N ALA A 18 4.95 24.06 -17.19
CA ALA A 18 5.65 25.30 -17.53
C ALA A 18 5.17 26.51 -16.70
N THR A 19 3.99 26.44 -16.08
CA THR A 19 3.45 27.49 -15.20
C THR A 19 3.90 27.35 -13.74
N LEU A 20 4.48 26.21 -13.35
CA LEU A 20 4.86 25.90 -11.97
C LEU A 20 6.30 26.34 -11.70
N ASP A 21 6.54 26.96 -10.54
CA ASP A 21 7.86 27.42 -10.08
C ASP A 21 8.59 26.42 -9.18
N TYR A 22 8.03 25.21 -9.01
CA TYR A 22 8.59 24.12 -8.22
C TYR A 22 8.75 22.82 -9.03
N PRO A 23 9.62 21.88 -8.59
CA PRO A 23 9.74 20.57 -9.20
C PRO A 23 8.44 19.75 -9.11
N VAL A 24 8.20 18.81 -10.03
CA VAL A 24 7.11 17.83 -9.92
C VAL A 24 7.72 16.44 -9.83
N ILE A 25 7.34 15.71 -8.79
CA ILE A 25 7.86 14.37 -8.49
C ILE A 25 6.71 13.39 -8.64
N ASP A 26 6.84 12.48 -9.59
CA ASP A 26 5.92 11.37 -9.76
C ASP A 26 6.41 10.19 -8.93
N THR A 27 5.60 9.76 -7.99
CA THR A 27 5.98 8.71 -7.03
C THR A 27 5.62 7.31 -7.50
N ASP A 28 4.96 7.16 -8.65
CA ASP A 28 4.53 5.86 -9.16
C ASP A 28 4.34 5.84 -10.69
N VAL A 29 5.39 5.42 -11.41
CA VAL A 29 5.34 5.17 -12.87
C VAL A 29 5.59 3.70 -13.15
N HIS A 30 4.68 3.04 -13.85
CA HIS A 30 4.81 1.65 -14.24
C HIS A 30 5.64 1.47 -15.50
N VAL A 31 6.60 0.54 -15.44
CA VAL A 31 7.43 0.15 -16.58
C VAL A 31 7.32 -1.35 -16.85
N ASN A 32 7.48 -1.74 -18.11
CA ASN A 32 7.38 -3.12 -18.58
C ASN A 32 8.76 -3.68 -18.85
N ASP A 33 9.05 -4.84 -18.29
CA ASP A 33 10.32 -5.52 -18.50
C ASP A 33 10.31 -6.23 -19.86
N TYR A 34 11.36 -5.98 -20.65
CA TYR A 34 11.55 -6.71 -21.90
C TYR A 34 12.15 -8.09 -21.61
N ALA A 35 11.27 -9.09 -21.57
CA ALA A 35 11.57 -10.43 -21.05
C ALA A 35 12.90 -11.06 -21.52
N PRO A 36 13.32 -10.99 -22.80
CA PRO A 36 14.57 -11.61 -23.23
C PRO A 36 15.81 -11.12 -22.47
N ILE A 37 15.92 -9.82 -22.21
CA ILE A 37 17.09 -9.27 -21.49
C ILE A 37 17.00 -9.57 -20.00
N LEU A 38 15.79 -9.54 -19.44
CA LEU A 38 15.59 -9.94 -18.04
C LEU A 38 15.98 -11.42 -17.83
N GLU A 39 15.62 -12.30 -18.75
CA GLU A 39 15.97 -13.71 -18.70
C GLU A 39 17.49 -13.94 -18.77
N ASP A 40 18.24 -13.14 -19.55
CA ASP A 40 19.70 -13.20 -19.58
C ASP A 40 20.33 -12.89 -18.21
N TYR A 41 19.83 -11.88 -17.50
CA TYR A 41 20.26 -11.57 -16.13
C TYR A 41 19.91 -12.71 -15.17
N VAL A 42 18.68 -13.23 -15.23
CA VAL A 42 18.27 -14.35 -14.37
C VAL A 42 19.09 -15.61 -14.65
N GLN A 43 19.41 -15.87 -15.92
CA GLN A 43 20.30 -16.97 -16.31
C GLN A 43 21.71 -16.81 -15.75
N HIS A 44 22.24 -15.59 -15.70
CA HIS A 44 23.54 -15.31 -15.10
C HIS A 44 23.59 -15.67 -13.61
N TYR A 45 22.50 -15.41 -12.87
CA TYR A 45 22.44 -15.65 -11.42
C TYR A 45 22.21 -17.12 -11.03
N GLY A 46 21.44 -17.88 -11.81
CA GLY A 46 21.04 -19.24 -11.41
C GLY A 46 20.82 -20.23 -12.56
N GLY A 47 21.30 -19.91 -13.76
CA GLY A 47 21.16 -20.75 -14.94
C GLY A 47 19.71 -20.94 -15.40
N SER A 48 19.49 -21.93 -16.27
CA SER A 48 18.17 -22.23 -16.84
C SER A 48 17.10 -22.55 -15.79
N LYS A 49 17.48 -23.16 -14.66
CA LYS A 49 16.55 -23.48 -13.57
C LYS A 49 15.90 -22.23 -12.98
N LEU A 50 16.66 -21.13 -12.86
CA LEU A 50 16.15 -19.87 -12.33
C LEU A 50 15.25 -19.17 -13.36
N VAL A 51 15.59 -19.25 -14.65
CA VAL A 51 14.73 -18.76 -15.74
C VAL A 51 13.37 -19.49 -15.74
N ASP A 52 13.38 -20.81 -15.57
CA ASP A 52 12.15 -21.58 -15.45
C ASP A 52 11.33 -21.19 -14.20
N ALA A 53 12.01 -20.81 -13.12
CA ALA A 53 11.34 -20.30 -11.91
C ALA A 53 10.70 -18.93 -12.16
N LEU A 54 11.40 -18.01 -12.85
CA LEU A 54 10.86 -16.71 -13.27
C LEU A 54 9.58 -16.90 -14.10
N ARG A 55 9.64 -17.70 -15.17
CA ARG A 55 8.49 -17.93 -16.06
C ARG A 55 7.27 -18.48 -15.32
N ARG A 56 7.48 -19.36 -14.34
CA ARG A 56 6.40 -19.86 -13.46
C ARG A 56 5.86 -18.75 -12.56
N ALA A 57 6.72 -17.94 -11.97
CA ALA A 57 6.34 -16.86 -11.05
C ALA A 57 5.52 -15.78 -11.77
N LEU A 58 5.95 -15.35 -12.96
CA LEU A 58 5.23 -14.39 -13.81
C LEU A 58 3.81 -14.86 -14.15
N GLY A 59 3.64 -16.16 -14.42
CA GLY A 59 2.32 -16.75 -14.71
C GLY A 59 1.40 -16.94 -13.50
N SER A 60 1.86 -16.64 -12.28
CA SER A 60 1.18 -17.00 -11.02
C SER A 60 0.69 -15.80 -10.20
N ARG A 61 0.80 -14.56 -10.73
CA ARG A 61 0.41 -13.34 -10.01
C ARG A 61 -1.06 -13.32 -9.58
N PHE A 62 -1.95 -13.93 -10.37
CA PHE A 62 -3.36 -14.12 -10.01
C PHE A 62 -3.71 -15.61 -9.98
N ALA A 63 -4.43 -16.05 -8.96
CA ALA A 63 -4.99 -17.41 -8.87
C ALA A 63 -6.23 -17.55 -9.77
N THR A 64 -6.04 -17.39 -11.09
CA THR A 64 -7.10 -17.36 -12.10
C THR A 64 -7.33 -18.70 -12.79
N LYS A 65 -6.64 -19.74 -12.33
CA LYS A 65 -6.75 -21.09 -12.89
C LYS A 65 -7.33 -22.05 -11.86
N ALA A 66 -8.23 -22.91 -12.31
CA ALA A 66 -8.67 -24.09 -11.60
C ALA A 66 -8.40 -25.30 -12.49
N GLU A 67 -7.74 -26.33 -11.95
CA GLU A 67 -7.39 -27.56 -12.70
C GLU A 67 -6.65 -27.26 -14.02
N GLY A 68 -5.77 -26.26 -14.01
CA GLY A 68 -4.99 -25.83 -15.18
C GLY A 68 -5.77 -25.01 -16.22
N ARG A 69 -7.10 -24.85 -16.07
CA ARG A 69 -7.94 -24.04 -16.95
C ARG A 69 -8.13 -22.64 -16.40
N ASP A 70 -7.85 -21.64 -17.23
CA ASP A 70 -8.14 -20.25 -16.87
C ASP A 70 -9.65 -19.97 -16.85
N TRP A 71 -10.00 -18.75 -16.46
CA TRP A 71 -11.39 -18.31 -16.40
C TRP A 71 -12.15 -18.52 -17.72
N TYR A 72 -11.52 -18.29 -18.88
CA TYR A 72 -12.20 -18.34 -20.18
C TYR A 72 -12.39 -19.75 -20.70
N ALA A 73 -11.53 -20.68 -20.30
CA ALA A 73 -11.64 -22.10 -20.58
C ALA A 73 -12.68 -22.83 -19.69
N GLN A 74 -13.33 -22.12 -18.77
CA GLN A 74 -14.37 -22.66 -17.89
C GLN A 74 -15.78 -22.17 -18.28
N THR A 75 -16.79 -23.01 -18.12
CA THR A 75 -18.21 -22.61 -18.21
C THR A 75 -18.63 -21.76 -17.00
N PRO A 76 -19.77 -21.05 -17.04
CA PRO A 76 -20.30 -20.34 -15.87
C PRO A 76 -20.46 -21.23 -14.63
N GLU A 77 -20.90 -22.48 -14.81
CA GLU A 77 -21.10 -23.46 -13.74
C GLU A 77 -19.76 -23.89 -13.14
N GLU A 78 -18.74 -24.11 -13.96
CA GLU A 78 -17.38 -24.45 -13.51
C GLU A 78 -16.74 -23.30 -12.74
N ARG A 79 -16.86 -22.06 -13.24
CA ARG A 79 -16.38 -20.86 -12.52
C ARG A 79 -17.10 -20.72 -11.17
N HIS A 80 -18.39 -21.03 -11.13
CA HIS A 80 -19.16 -21.02 -9.90
C HIS A 80 -18.69 -22.11 -8.93
N TYR A 81 -18.47 -23.33 -9.43
CA TYR A 81 -18.02 -24.47 -8.64
C TYR A 81 -16.62 -24.26 -8.07
N HIS A 82 -15.64 -23.87 -8.89
CA HIS A 82 -14.26 -23.63 -8.48
C HIS A 82 -14.04 -22.25 -7.86
N ARG A 83 -15.06 -21.39 -7.90
CA ARG A 83 -14.99 -19.98 -7.52
C ARG A 83 -13.88 -19.20 -8.25
N THR A 84 -13.53 -19.54 -9.48
CA THR A 84 -12.37 -18.94 -10.17
C THR A 84 -12.46 -17.41 -10.30
N LEU A 85 -11.42 -16.72 -9.82
CA LEU A 85 -11.33 -15.26 -9.80
C LEU A 85 -11.35 -14.69 -11.22
N ARG A 86 -12.08 -13.57 -11.39
CA ARG A 86 -12.02 -12.78 -12.62
C ARG A 86 -10.93 -11.71 -12.57
N ALA A 87 -9.83 -11.95 -13.29
CA ALA A 87 -8.70 -11.03 -13.52
C ALA A 87 -8.90 -10.09 -14.74
N PRO A 88 -8.07 -9.04 -14.89
CA PRO A 88 -8.10 -8.18 -16.07
C PRO A 88 -7.78 -8.95 -17.36
N TRP A 89 -8.32 -8.46 -18.47
CA TRP A 89 -8.10 -9.00 -19.82
C TRP A 89 -6.94 -8.32 -20.53
N TRP A 90 -7.00 -6.99 -20.54
CA TRP A 90 -5.99 -6.09 -21.08
C TRP A 90 -5.67 -5.08 -19.99
N ALA A 91 -4.51 -5.26 -19.35
CA ALA A 91 -4.05 -4.38 -18.27
C ALA A 91 -2.98 -3.38 -18.75
N ARG A 92 -2.74 -3.29 -20.06
CA ARG A 92 -1.69 -2.43 -20.65
C ARG A 92 -2.27 -1.60 -21.78
N VAL A 93 -1.88 -0.34 -21.83
CA VAL A 93 -2.24 0.57 -22.91
C VAL A 93 -1.48 0.18 -24.18
N THR A 94 -2.21 -0.27 -25.19
CA THR A 94 -1.62 -0.68 -26.49
C THR A 94 -2.11 0.15 -27.66
N ARG A 95 -3.14 0.98 -27.46
CA ARG A 95 -3.72 1.83 -28.51
C ARG A 95 -2.70 2.86 -29.01
N ASN A 96 -1.96 3.49 -28.11
CA ASN A 96 -0.84 4.36 -28.44
C ASN A 96 0.47 3.55 -28.42
N THR A 97 0.97 3.18 -29.60
CA THR A 97 2.21 2.41 -29.73
C THR A 97 3.43 3.17 -29.19
N LEU A 98 3.44 4.50 -29.28
CA LEU A 98 4.54 5.31 -28.75
C LEU A 98 4.60 5.20 -27.22
N ASP A 99 3.45 5.30 -26.55
CA ASP A 99 3.37 5.15 -25.09
C ASP A 99 3.74 3.73 -24.66
N LEU A 100 3.22 2.70 -25.34
CA LEU A 100 3.61 1.31 -25.08
C LEU A 100 5.14 1.11 -25.14
N ALA A 101 5.79 1.66 -26.17
CA ALA A 101 7.25 1.61 -26.30
C ALA A 101 7.94 2.44 -25.21
N THR A 102 7.37 3.58 -24.81
CA THR A 102 7.91 4.46 -23.77
C THR A 102 8.05 3.75 -22.44
N TYR A 103 7.02 3.00 -22.03
CA TYR A 103 7.07 2.24 -20.77
C TYR A 103 7.97 1.00 -20.82
N THR A 104 8.52 0.64 -21.98
CA THR A 104 9.41 -0.52 -22.15
C THR A 104 10.86 -0.10 -22.37
N LEU A 105 11.10 1.08 -22.95
CA LEU A 105 12.42 1.57 -23.36
C LEU A 105 12.86 2.72 -22.45
N PRO A 106 13.84 2.51 -21.54
CA PRO A 106 14.28 3.53 -20.58
C PRO A 106 14.68 4.87 -21.21
N GLU A 107 15.36 4.84 -22.36
CA GLU A 107 15.80 6.05 -23.07
C GLU A 107 14.61 6.87 -23.59
N LEU A 108 13.59 6.19 -24.11
CA LEU A 108 12.39 6.85 -24.63
C LEU A 108 11.55 7.45 -23.49
N LEU A 109 11.41 6.75 -22.36
CA LEU A 109 10.79 7.30 -21.15
C LEU A 109 11.54 8.55 -20.68
N TYR A 110 12.87 8.50 -20.62
CA TYR A 110 13.68 9.63 -20.21
C TYR A 110 13.48 10.87 -21.11
N GLU A 111 13.46 10.69 -22.43
CA GLU A 111 13.19 11.75 -23.39
C GLU A 111 11.78 12.33 -23.22
N ARG A 112 10.77 11.47 -23.04
CA ARG A 112 9.36 11.85 -22.99
C ARG A 112 8.85 12.21 -21.59
N LEU A 113 9.67 12.09 -20.54
CA LEU A 113 9.24 12.34 -19.16
C LEU A 113 8.60 13.73 -18.94
N ALA A 114 9.06 14.74 -19.67
CA ALA A 114 8.47 16.07 -19.58
C ALA A 114 7.04 16.13 -20.16
N GLU A 115 6.67 15.20 -21.06
CA GLU A 115 5.33 15.15 -21.65
C GLU A 115 4.26 14.81 -20.62
N GLN A 116 4.57 14.00 -19.60
CA GLN A 116 3.65 13.74 -18.47
C GLN A 116 3.68 14.83 -17.38
N GLY A 117 4.52 15.85 -17.55
CA GLY A 117 4.63 16.96 -16.59
C GLY A 117 5.56 16.72 -15.40
N ALA A 118 6.31 15.60 -15.37
CA ALA A 118 7.21 15.28 -14.27
C ALA A 118 8.66 15.74 -14.52
N ASP A 119 9.34 16.12 -13.44
CA ASP A 119 10.80 16.38 -13.47
C ASP A 119 11.60 15.15 -13.08
N TYR A 120 11.01 14.34 -12.20
CA TYR A 120 11.61 13.13 -11.64
C TYR A 120 10.52 12.10 -11.38
N SER A 121 10.80 10.83 -11.70
CA SER A 121 9.86 9.73 -11.48
C SER A 121 10.53 8.57 -10.74
N VAL A 122 9.79 8.01 -9.79
CA VAL A 122 10.11 6.71 -9.21
C VAL A 122 9.36 5.63 -9.98
N LEU A 123 10.10 4.62 -10.41
CA LEU A 123 9.61 3.60 -11.34
C LEU A 123 9.27 2.32 -10.59
N PHE A 124 8.13 1.74 -10.94
CA PHE A 124 7.61 0.47 -10.46
C PHE A 124 7.59 -0.54 -11.61
N PRO A 125 8.70 -1.26 -11.85
CA PRO A 125 8.71 -2.31 -12.83
C PRO A 125 7.70 -3.40 -12.47
N ASN A 126 6.89 -3.78 -13.46
CA ASN A 126 5.73 -4.63 -13.23
C ASN A 126 6.06 -6.03 -12.69
N ASP A 127 7.28 -6.52 -12.94
CA ASP A 127 7.73 -7.84 -12.51
C ASP A 127 8.61 -7.80 -11.26
N VAL A 128 8.84 -6.62 -10.65
CA VAL A 128 9.74 -6.43 -9.51
C VAL A 128 9.34 -7.26 -8.27
N LEU A 129 8.05 -7.51 -8.10
CA LEU A 129 7.50 -8.37 -7.03
C LEU A 129 7.05 -9.76 -7.52
N ALA A 130 7.24 -10.10 -8.81
CA ALA A 130 6.90 -11.42 -9.33
C ALA A 130 7.55 -12.58 -8.55
N PRO A 131 8.81 -12.49 -8.07
CA PRO A 131 9.45 -13.59 -7.36
C PRO A 131 8.80 -13.98 -6.04
N LEU A 132 7.88 -13.18 -5.48
CA LEU A 132 7.09 -13.57 -4.31
C LEU A 132 6.29 -14.86 -4.54
N ALA A 133 5.94 -15.17 -5.80
CA ALA A 133 5.29 -16.41 -6.18
C ALA A 133 6.26 -17.60 -6.37
N ALA A 134 7.57 -17.36 -6.29
CA ALA A 134 8.59 -18.40 -6.40
C ALA A 134 8.76 -19.18 -5.09
N ARG A 135 9.50 -20.30 -5.18
CA ARG A 135 9.83 -21.14 -4.02
C ARG A 135 10.94 -20.52 -3.19
N ASP A 136 11.04 -20.92 -1.92
CA ASP A 136 12.03 -20.39 -0.98
C ASP A 136 13.49 -20.51 -1.47
N ASP A 137 13.81 -21.56 -2.21
CA ASP A 137 15.16 -21.81 -2.74
C ASP A 137 15.54 -20.95 -3.97
N THR A 138 14.56 -20.29 -4.60
CA THR A 138 14.75 -19.51 -5.84
C THR A 138 14.34 -18.05 -5.71
N ARG A 139 13.48 -17.71 -4.74
CA ARG A 139 12.91 -16.36 -4.57
C ARG A 139 13.97 -15.28 -4.40
N GLN A 140 14.90 -15.43 -3.46
CA GLN A 140 15.91 -14.40 -3.19
C GLN A 140 16.84 -14.18 -4.40
N ALA A 141 17.29 -15.26 -5.05
CA ALA A 141 18.12 -15.17 -6.24
C ALA A 141 17.39 -14.48 -7.43
N LEU A 142 16.09 -14.71 -7.56
CA LEU A 142 15.25 -14.03 -8.55
C LEU A 142 15.11 -12.53 -8.25
N HIS A 143 14.81 -12.15 -7.00
CA HIS A 143 14.79 -10.75 -6.57
C HIS A 143 16.11 -10.07 -6.90
N ARG A 144 17.23 -10.73 -6.56
CA ARG A 144 18.56 -10.21 -6.82
C ARG A 144 18.85 -9.94 -8.30
N ALA A 145 18.49 -10.89 -9.16
CA ALA A 145 18.68 -10.76 -10.60
C ALA A 145 17.81 -9.64 -11.20
N ILE A 146 16.55 -9.55 -10.78
CA ILE A 146 15.61 -8.51 -11.25
C ILE A 146 16.07 -7.12 -10.78
N ASN A 147 16.43 -6.98 -9.50
CA ASN A 147 16.95 -5.72 -8.96
C ASN A 147 18.22 -5.27 -9.71
N HIS A 148 19.13 -6.20 -10.02
CA HIS A 148 20.34 -5.89 -10.80
C HIS A 148 19.99 -5.46 -12.22
N PHE A 149 19.08 -6.16 -12.89
CA PHE A 149 18.59 -5.77 -14.21
C PHE A 149 18.05 -4.34 -14.20
N HIS A 150 17.14 -4.00 -13.28
CA HIS A 150 16.58 -2.64 -13.19
C HIS A 150 17.63 -1.58 -12.85
N ALA A 151 18.54 -1.87 -11.91
CA ALA A 151 19.62 -0.95 -11.57
C ALA A 151 20.48 -0.59 -12.79
N ASP A 152 20.81 -1.56 -13.63
CA ASP A 152 21.62 -1.32 -14.83
C ASP A 152 20.85 -0.60 -15.94
N GLN A 153 19.59 -0.98 -16.19
CA GLN A 153 18.76 -0.34 -17.23
C GLN A 153 18.60 1.16 -16.98
N TYR A 154 18.46 1.57 -15.71
CA TYR A 154 18.15 2.96 -15.36
C TYR A 154 19.35 3.79 -14.87
N ARG A 155 20.54 3.19 -14.67
CA ARG A 155 21.73 3.89 -14.14
C ARG A 155 22.06 5.18 -14.89
N LYS A 156 22.03 5.14 -16.23
CA LYS A 156 22.31 6.26 -17.14
C LYS A 156 21.29 7.41 -17.00
N TYR A 157 20.09 7.12 -16.51
CA TYR A 157 18.95 8.04 -16.44
C TYR A 157 18.64 8.50 -15.00
N SER A 158 19.54 8.21 -14.06
CA SER A 158 19.35 8.39 -12.62
C SER A 158 19.17 9.84 -12.16
N ASP A 159 19.41 10.83 -13.03
CA ASP A 159 19.12 12.21 -12.71
C ASP A 159 17.63 12.57 -12.79
N ARG A 160 16.80 11.70 -13.40
CA ARG A 160 15.34 11.87 -13.53
C ARG A 160 14.52 10.61 -13.26
N LEU A 161 15.11 9.42 -13.35
CA LEU A 161 14.41 8.14 -13.22
C LEU A 161 15.08 7.27 -12.15
N THR A 162 14.33 6.77 -11.17
CA THR A 162 14.85 5.82 -10.17
C THR A 162 13.92 4.63 -10.02
N PRO A 163 14.35 3.40 -10.34
CA PRO A 163 13.55 2.22 -10.08
C PRO A 163 13.57 1.84 -8.60
N VAL A 164 12.46 1.27 -8.13
CA VAL A 164 12.40 0.61 -6.82
C VAL A 164 13.10 -0.75 -6.87
N ALA A 165 13.66 -1.17 -5.73
CA ALA A 165 14.12 -2.54 -5.53
C ALA A 165 13.00 -3.39 -4.91
N GLY A 166 12.72 -4.56 -5.46
CA GLY A 166 11.79 -5.52 -4.86
C GLY A 166 12.46 -6.27 -3.72
N ILE A 167 11.85 -6.25 -2.53
CA ILE A 167 12.40 -6.90 -1.33
C ILE A 167 11.48 -8.04 -0.87
N PRO A 168 11.99 -9.29 -0.79
CA PRO A 168 11.23 -10.40 -0.23
C PRO A 168 11.19 -10.30 1.30
N LEU A 169 9.99 -10.42 1.88
CA LEU A 169 9.78 -10.37 3.33
C LEU A 169 9.20 -11.66 3.89
N ASN A 170 9.49 -12.81 3.28
CA ASN A 170 9.09 -14.09 3.84
C ASN A 170 9.83 -14.41 5.15
N THR A 171 11.03 -13.87 5.35
CA THR A 171 11.69 -13.78 6.66
C THR A 171 12.38 -12.42 6.80
N PRO A 172 12.61 -11.91 8.03
CA PRO A 172 13.36 -10.67 8.24
C PRO A 172 14.77 -10.73 7.68
N GLN A 173 15.46 -11.87 7.84
CA GLN A 173 16.84 -12.05 7.39
C GLN A 173 16.95 -11.98 5.86
N GLU A 174 16.06 -12.66 5.14
CA GLU A 174 16.02 -12.62 3.67
C GLU A 174 15.82 -11.18 3.17
N GLY A 175 14.94 -10.41 3.83
CA GLY A 175 14.68 -9.01 3.53
C GLY A 175 15.88 -8.10 3.79
N ILE A 176 16.58 -8.30 4.91
CA ILE A 176 17.78 -7.52 5.26
C ILE A 176 18.90 -7.76 4.24
N GLU A 177 19.15 -9.02 3.87
CA GLU A 177 20.21 -9.36 2.92
C GLU A 177 19.96 -8.78 1.53
N GLU A 178 18.71 -8.82 1.06
CA GLU A 178 18.37 -8.25 -0.25
C GLU A 178 18.31 -6.72 -0.22
N LEU A 179 17.86 -6.13 0.89
CA LEU A 179 17.91 -4.68 1.12
C LEU A 179 19.36 -4.16 1.09
N GLU A 180 20.28 -4.82 1.81
CA GLU A 180 21.68 -4.45 1.78
C GLU A 180 22.30 -4.62 0.39
N PHE A 181 21.95 -5.68 -0.33
CA PHE A 181 22.41 -5.87 -1.70
C PHE A 181 21.91 -4.74 -2.62
N ALA A 182 20.61 -4.45 -2.60
CA ALA A 182 20.00 -3.42 -3.45
C ALA A 182 20.61 -2.03 -3.18
N VAL A 183 20.80 -1.68 -1.91
CA VAL A 183 21.29 -0.34 -1.53
C VAL A 183 22.80 -0.23 -1.66
N LYS A 184 23.56 -1.15 -1.03
CA LYS A 184 25.02 -1.02 -0.91
C LYS A 184 25.75 -1.47 -2.18
N THR A 185 25.19 -2.42 -2.93
CA THR A 185 25.84 -2.95 -4.14
C THR A 185 25.30 -2.29 -5.40
N LEU A 186 23.96 -2.19 -5.55
CA LEU A 186 23.37 -1.67 -6.78
C LEU A 186 23.21 -0.13 -6.77
N GLY A 187 23.10 0.46 -5.58
CA GLY A 187 22.87 1.90 -5.40
C GLY A 187 21.40 2.31 -5.55
N LEU A 188 20.45 1.36 -5.44
CA LEU A 188 19.02 1.64 -5.42
C LEU A 188 18.64 2.34 -4.11
N LYS A 189 17.70 3.29 -4.20
CA LYS A 189 17.40 4.23 -3.10
C LYS A 189 15.97 4.14 -2.55
N VAL A 190 15.12 3.31 -3.16
CA VAL A 190 13.71 3.11 -2.77
C VAL A 190 13.41 1.61 -2.86
N ILE A 191 12.61 1.08 -1.93
CA ILE A 191 12.20 -0.33 -1.96
C ILE A 191 10.70 -0.47 -2.13
N ASN A 192 10.29 -1.50 -2.86
CA ASN A 192 8.92 -1.99 -2.93
C ASN A 192 8.84 -3.34 -2.23
N ILE A 193 7.89 -3.47 -1.32
CA ILE A 193 7.59 -4.72 -0.60
C ILE A 193 6.16 -5.14 -0.88
N ALA A 194 5.90 -6.45 -0.82
CA ALA A 194 4.53 -6.91 -0.63
C ALA A 194 3.97 -6.26 0.64
N GLY A 195 2.70 -5.88 0.65
CA GLY A 195 2.00 -5.41 1.85
C GLY A 195 1.53 -6.57 2.72
N GLY A 196 2.13 -7.75 2.63
CA GLY A 196 1.81 -8.93 3.42
C GLY A 196 2.25 -10.24 2.77
N VAL A 197 2.38 -11.29 3.57
CA VAL A 197 2.77 -12.63 3.12
C VAL A 197 1.79 -13.68 3.62
N LYS A 198 1.48 -14.67 2.76
CA LYS A 198 0.62 -15.79 3.13
C LYS A 198 1.37 -16.75 4.04
N ARG A 199 0.80 -17.05 5.21
CA ARG A 199 1.34 -17.99 6.19
C ARG A 199 0.37 -19.15 6.42
N PRO A 200 0.83 -20.40 6.46
CA PRO A 200 -0.05 -21.53 6.72
C PRO A 200 -0.64 -21.43 8.13
N ILE A 201 -1.91 -21.82 8.28
CA ILE A 201 -2.50 -22.03 9.60
C ILE A 201 -1.92 -23.34 10.15
N LYS A 202 -0.98 -23.26 11.10
CA LYS A 202 -0.20 -24.41 11.62
C LYS A 202 -1.07 -25.59 12.02
N ALA A 203 -2.15 -25.34 12.78
CA ALA A 203 -3.08 -26.38 13.21
C ALA A 203 -3.72 -27.17 12.04
N ILE A 204 -3.92 -26.52 10.88
CA ILE A 204 -4.44 -27.18 9.68
C ILE A 204 -3.30 -27.85 8.92
N ALA A 205 -2.14 -27.20 8.78
CA ALA A 205 -0.98 -27.73 8.09
C ALA A 205 -0.41 -28.99 8.75
N ASP A 206 -0.43 -29.08 10.09
CA ASP A 206 -0.02 -30.26 10.84
C ASP A 206 -0.91 -31.47 10.53
N LYS A 207 -2.21 -31.23 10.35
CA LYS A 207 -3.20 -32.27 10.02
C LYS A 207 -3.21 -32.61 8.53
N TYR A 208 -2.97 -31.62 7.67
CA TYR A 208 -3.00 -31.73 6.22
C TYR A 208 -1.72 -31.13 5.61
N PRO A 209 -0.59 -31.86 5.63
CA PRO A 209 0.68 -31.34 5.15
C PRO A 209 0.63 -30.96 3.67
N ALA A 210 1.19 -29.80 3.31
CA ALA A 210 1.11 -29.25 1.94
C ALA A 210 1.66 -30.19 0.86
N ALA A 211 2.67 -31.00 1.18
CA ALA A 211 3.24 -31.98 0.26
C ALA A 211 2.25 -33.10 -0.13
N GLN A 212 1.28 -33.40 0.73
CA GLN A 212 0.25 -34.42 0.51
C GLN A 212 -1.10 -33.80 0.11
N TYR A 213 -1.40 -32.60 0.62
CA TYR A 213 -2.67 -31.90 0.44
C TYR A 213 -2.48 -30.47 -0.09
N PRO A 214 -1.88 -30.29 -1.28
CA PRO A 214 -1.63 -28.96 -1.85
C PRO A 214 -2.93 -28.16 -2.06
N GLU A 215 -4.03 -28.84 -2.36
CA GLU A 215 -5.35 -28.22 -2.57
C GLU A 215 -5.99 -27.67 -1.27
N ILE A 216 -5.55 -28.15 -0.10
CA ILE A 216 -5.96 -27.60 1.20
C ILE A 216 -5.02 -26.46 1.57
N ALA A 217 -3.71 -26.67 1.43
CA ALA A 217 -2.68 -25.69 1.78
C ALA A 217 -2.85 -24.35 1.04
N LYS A 218 -3.29 -24.37 -0.22
CA LYS A 218 -3.56 -23.15 -1.00
C LYS A 218 -4.62 -22.22 -0.38
N HIS A 219 -5.53 -22.77 0.44
CA HIS A 219 -6.65 -22.05 1.06
C HIS A 219 -6.48 -21.86 2.57
N ALA A 220 -5.74 -22.75 3.23
CA ALA A 220 -5.55 -22.75 4.68
C ALA A 220 -4.41 -21.84 5.13
N HIS A 221 -4.53 -20.54 4.86
CA HIS A 221 -3.54 -19.53 5.24
C HIS A 221 -4.18 -18.28 5.86
N TYR A 222 -3.38 -17.54 6.60
CA TYR A 222 -3.65 -16.15 6.98
C TYR A 222 -2.63 -15.23 6.29
N ILE A 223 -2.84 -13.92 6.36
CA ILE A 223 -1.92 -12.93 5.82
C ILE A 223 -1.23 -12.25 6.99
N ASP A 224 0.10 -12.33 6.97
CA ASP A 224 1.00 -11.72 7.94
C ASP A 224 1.48 -10.37 7.36
N PHE A 225 1.33 -9.30 8.14
CA PHE A 225 1.55 -7.91 7.73
C PHE A 225 2.81 -7.29 8.34
N TYR A 226 3.77 -8.12 8.79
CA TYR A 226 5.10 -7.71 9.26
C TYR A 226 5.11 -6.74 10.49
N GLY A 227 4.04 -6.75 11.27
CA GLY A 227 3.83 -5.89 12.43
C GLY A 227 3.19 -6.67 13.57
N ILE A 228 2.00 -6.24 14.00
CA ILE A 228 1.24 -7.01 15.01
C ILE A 228 0.95 -8.44 14.52
N ASP A 229 1.05 -9.40 15.43
CA ASP A 229 0.76 -10.84 15.22
C ASP A 229 1.61 -11.57 14.14
N SER A 230 2.70 -10.95 13.67
CA SER A 230 3.59 -11.57 12.70
C SER A 230 4.29 -12.82 13.23
N GLU A 231 4.52 -13.80 12.35
CA GLU A 231 5.18 -15.06 12.72
C GLU A 231 6.66 -14.85 13.13
N TYR A 232 7.29 -13.82 12.57
CA TYR A 232 8.66 -13.42 12.87
C TYR A 232 8.70 -12.00 13.43
N ASP A 233 9.77 -11.70 14.17
CA ASP A 233 10.09 -10.34 14.56
C ASP A 233 10.74 -9.58 13.40
N TYR A 234 10.04 -8.58 12.85
CA TYR A 234 10.51 -7.75 11.75
C TYR A 234 11.20 -6.45 12.21
N ASP A 235 11.30 -6.19 13.52
CA ASP A 235 12.01 -5.02 14.04
C ASP A 235 13.46 -4.92 13.51
N PRO A 236 14.26 -6.00 13.37
CA PRO A 236 15.58 -5.93 12.74
C PRO A 236 15.55 -5.45 11.29
N PHE A 237 14.51 -5.81 10.53
CA PHE A 237 14.32 -5.33 9.16
C PHE A 237 13.97 -3.83 9.14
N TRP A 238 13.02 -3.41 9.97
CA TRP A 238 12.64 -1.99 10.07
C TRP A 238 13.81 -1.11 10.55
N ALA A 239 14.60 -1.60 11.50
CA ALA A 239 15.83 -0.94 11.94
C ALA A 239 16.81 -0.76 10.77
N LYS A 240 17.00 -1.79 9.95
CA LYS A 240 17.88 -1.73 8.78
C LYS A 240 17.37 -0.76 7.71
N VAL A 241 16.06 -0.69 7.48
CA VAL A 241 15.46 0.29 6.56
C VAL A 241 15.78 1.72 7.00
N VAL A 242 15.61 2.02 8.29
CA VAL A 242 15.96 3.34 8.85
C VAL A 242 17.47 3.59 8.81
N GLU A 243 18.30 2.60 9.15
CA GLU A 243 19.77 2.69 9.10
C GLU A 243 20.26 3.09 7.70
N LEU A 244 19.68 2.51 6.66
CA LEU A 244 20.05 2.76 5.28
C LEU A 244 19.36 3.99 4.67
N GLY A 245 18.42 4.61 5.38
CA GLY A 245 17.67 5.78 4.92
C GLY A 245 16.81 5.49 3.69
N VAL A 246 16.14 4.35 3.64
CA VAL A 246 15.39 3.92 2.46
C VAL A 246 13.89 4.09 2.68
N PRO A 247 13.18 4.86 1.84
CA PRO A 247 11.72 4.89 1.84
C PRO A 247 11.14 3.53 1.42
N VAL A 248 10.09 3.11 2.13
CA VAL A 248 9.34 1.88 1.84
C VAL A 248 8.12 2.23 1.01
N THR A 249 7.91 1.52 -0.08
CA THR A 249 6.68 1.58 -0.87
C THR A 249 6.01 0.21 -0.85
N THR A 250 4.69 0.18 -0.95
CA THR A 250 3.96 -1.05 -1.18
C THR A 250 2.96 -0.88 -2.31
N HIS A 251 3.00 -1.87 -3.20
CA HIS A 251 2.14 -2.00 -4.37
C HIS A 251 1.51 -3.40 -4.34
N TYR A 252 0.66 -3.63 -3.34
CA TYR A 252 0.12 -4.96 -3.05
C TYR A 252 -1.38 -4.92 -2.74
N GLY A 253 -2.15 -5.63 -3.57
CA GLY A 253 -3.59 -5.58 -3.56
C GLY A 253 -4.28 -6.74 -2.85
N SER A 254 -5.49 -6.49 -2.35
CA SER A 254 -6.38 -7.50 -1.73
C SER A 254 -7.26 -8.29 -2.72
N GLN A 255 -6.98 -8.20 -4.03
CA GLN A 255 -7.71 -8.97 -5.04
C GLN A 255 -7.61 -10.47 -4.74
N GLY A 256 -8.76 -11.14 -4.70
CA GLY A 256 -8.85 -12.54 -4.31
C GLY A 256 -8.93 -12.79 -2.80
N TRP A 257 -9.05 -11.76 -1.96
CA TRP A 257 -9.43 -11.94 -0.56
C TRP A 257 -10.94 -12.15 -0.42
N THR A 258 -11.38 -12.64 0.73
CA THR A 258 -12.82 -12.72 1.05
C THR A 258 -13.46 -11.35 0.89
N GLY A 259 -14.54 -11.26 0.10
CA GLY A 259 -15.19 -10.00 -0.24
C GLY A 259 -14.67 -9.32 -1.53
N ARG A 260 -13.54 -9.77 -2.09
CA ARG A 260 -12.92 -9.29 -3.35
C ARG A 260 -12.61 -10.42 -4.33
N HIS A 261 -13.52 -11.39 -4.39
CA HIS A 261 -13.36 -12.62 -5.17
C HIS A 261 -14.57 -12.92 -6.06
N SER A 262 -15.04 -11.90 -6.80
CA SER A 262 -16.05 -12.06 -7.84
C SER A 262 -15.54 -12.93 -8.97
N ILE A 263 -16.38 -13.89 -9.34
CA ILE A 263 -16.14 -14.82 -10.44
C ILE A 263 -16.59 -14.27 -11.79
N SER A 264 -17.19 -13.08 -11.84
CA SER A 264 -17.80 -12.55 -13.07
C SER A 264 -17.42 -11.12 -13.38
N ASN A 265 -16.93 -10.36 -12.40
CA ASN A 265 -16.68 -8.93 -12.55
C ASN A 265 -15.30 -8.54 -12.00
N TYR A 266 -14.40 -8.11 -12.88
CA TYR A 266 -13.06 -7.63 -12.50
C TYR A 266 -13.13 -6.30 -11.74
N MET A 267 -14.01 -5.36 -12.14
CA MET A 267 -14.13 -4.07 -11.46
C MET A 267 -14.60 -4.21 -10.00
N PHE A 268 -15.44 -5.19 -9.71
CA PHE A 268 -15.76 -5.55 -8.32
C PHE A 268 -14.51 -5.98 -7.53
N ASN A 269 -13.60 -6.72 -8.18
CA ASN A 269 -12.36 -7.16 -7.54
C ASN A 269 -11.36 -6.00 -7.42
N HIS A 270 -11.33 -5.09 -8.41
CA HIS A 270 -10.38 -4.01 -8.54
C HIS A 270 -10.70 -2.82 -7.63
N ILE A 271 -11.86 -2.20 -7.75
CA ILE A 271 -12.10 -0.90 -7.10
C ILE A 271 -11.86 -0.96 -5.58
N GLY A 272 -10.89 -0.20 -5.07
CA GLY A 272 -10.48 -0.12 -3.66
C GLY A 272 -9.57 -1.26 -3.17
N HIS A 273 -9.08 -2.13 -4.04
CA HIS A 273 -8.34 -3.31 -3.61
C HIS A 273 -6.96 -3.01 -3.01
N PHE A 274 -6.28 -1.97 -3.50
CA PHE A 274 -5.03 -1.49 -2.92
C PHE A 274 -5.26 -0.79 -1.59
N ALA A 275 -6.28 0.07 -1.50
CA ALA A 275 -6.69 0.71 -0.24
C ALA A 275 -6.90 -0.32 0.88
N ASP A 276 -7.67 -1.39 0.62
CA ASP A 276 -7.93 -2.44 1.62
C ASP A 276 -6.66 -3.18 2.08
N GLY A 277 -5.80 -3.55 1.12
CA GLY A 277 -4.54 -4.26 1.41
C GLY A 277 -3.59 -3.37 2.23
N SER A 278 -3.39 -2.14 1.75
CA SER A 278 -2.58 -1.11 2.40
C SER A 278 -3.12 -0.71 3.77
N GLN A 279 -4.45 -0.67 3.95
CA GLN A 279 -5.07 -0.39 5.24
C GLN A 279 -4.76 -1.49 6.26
N ALA A 280 -4.82 -2.76 5.86
CA ALA A 280 -4.46 -3.86 6.75
C ALA A 280 -2.99 -3.78 7.17
N PHE A 281 -2.10 -3.53 6.20
CA PHE A 281 -0.67 -3.35 6.44
C PHE A 281 -0.36 -2.15 7.37
N ALA A 282 -0.89 -0.97 7.07
CA ALA A 282 -0.66 0.24 7.86
C ALA A 282 -1.16 0.08 9.31
N LYS A 283 -2.32 -0.55 9.51
CA LYS A 283 -2.83 -0.86 10.86
C LYS A 283 -1.94 -1.85 11.58
N ALA A 284 -1.40 -2.87 10.90
CA ALA A 284 -0.49 -3.81 11.53
C ALA A 284 0.79 -3.14 12.02
N LEU A 285 1.35 -2.19 11.26
CA LEU A 285 2.50 -1.40 11.69
C LEU A 285 2.14 -0.44 12.83
N PHE A 286 1.00 0.24 12.76
CA PHE A 286 0.53 1.17 13.78
C PHE A 286 0.26 0.46 15.11
N PHE A 287 -0.65 -0.52 15.12
CA PHE A 287 -1.03 -1.26 16.33
C PHE A 287 0.08 -2.17 16.82
N GLY A 288 0.96 -2.64 15.94
CA GLY A 288 2.17 -3.37 16.32
C GLY A 288 3.24 -2.49 16.96
N GLY A 289 3.05 -1.16 17.00
CA GLY A 289 4.01 -0.20 17.58
C GLY A 289 5.26 0.05 16.72
N VAL A 290 5.26 -0.39 15.46
CA VAL A 290 6.41 -0.23 14.56
C VAL A 290 6.69 1.26 14.31
N THR A 291 5.66 2.06 14.03
CA THR A 291 5.80 3.51 13.81
C THR A 291 6.25 4.27 15.08
N ARG A 292 6.05 3.68 16.26
CA ARG A 292 6.59 4.19 17.54
C ARG A 292 8.06 3.85 17.70
N ARG A 293 8.46 2.60 17.45
CA ARG A 293 9.84 2.13 17.61
C ARG A 293 10.77 2.70 16.53
N PHE A 294 10.24 2.92 15.34
CA PHE A 294 10.98 3.43 14.17
C PHE A 294 10.35 4.73 13.64
N PRO A 295 10.45 5.85 14.37
CA PRO A 295 9.84 7.12 13.94
C PRO A 295 10.46 7.72 12.67
N GLY A 296 11.66 7.23 12.27
CA GLY A 296 12.30 7.56 10.99
C GLY A 296 11.79 6.75 9.79
N LEU A 297 10.90 5.77 10.00
CA LEU A 297 10.34 4.97 8.92
C LEU A 297 9.38 5.83 8.08
N ARG A 298 9.49 5.71 6.75
CA ARG A 298 8.62 6.37 5.77
C ARG A 298 8.01 5.30 4.88
N VAL A 299 6.68 5.23 4.88
CA VAL A 299 5.92 4.18 4.17
C VAL A 299 4.91 4.82 3.23
N ALA A 300 5.08 4.61 1.93
CA ALA A 300 4.13 4.99 0.91
C ALA A 300 3.25 3.78 0.53
N LEU A 301 1.94 4.04 0.47
CA LEU A 301 0.89 3.07 0.22
C LEU A 301 0.21 3.47 -1.09
N LEU A 302 0.55 2.79 -2.18
CA LEU A 302 0.32 3.28 -3.55
C LEU A 302 -0.96 2.69 -4.18
N GLU A 303 -1.47 3.38 -5.22
CA GLU A 303 -2.69 3.06 -5.99
C GLU A 303 -3.98 2.87 -5.16
N GLY A 304 -3.99 3.40 -3.94
CA GLY A 304 -5.11 3.24 -3.02
C GLY A 304 -5.99 4.48 -2.90
N GLY A 305 -5.56 5.62 -3.44
CA GLY A 305 -6.09 6.93 -3.07
C GLY A 305 -5.66 7.36 -1.66
N ALA A 306 -5.98 8.60 -1.29
CA ALA A 306 -5.63 9.20 0.01
C ALA A 306 -6.83 9.38 0.96
N ASP A 307 -8.05 9.15 0.49
CA ASP A 307 -9.28 9.26 1.26
C ASP A 307 -9.38 8.21 2.37
N TRP A 308 -8.95 6.97 2.10
CA TRP A 308 -8.98 5.91 3.10
C TRP A 308 -8.00 6.20 4.26
N GLY A 309 -6.86 6.83 3.97
CA GLY A 309 -5.89 7.25 4.98
C GLY A 309 -6.46 8.30 5.93
N SER A 310 -7.25 9.21 5.37
CA SER A 310 -8.04 10.24 6.07
C SER A 310 -9.11 9.64 6.96
N HIS A 311 -9.84 8.66 6.43
CA HIS A 311 -10.86 7.92 7.17
C HIS A 311 -10.25 7.15 8.35
N VAL A 312 -9.14 6.41 8.14
CA VAL A 312 -8.48 5.66 9.21
C VAL A 312 -7.94 6.58 10.30
N TYR A 313 -7.26 7.67 9.94
CA TYR A 313 -6.76 8.64 10.91
C TYR A 313 -7.87 9.14 11.85
N THR A 314 -8.97 9.61 11.26
CA THR A 314 -10.13 10.12 12.00
C THR A 314 -10.69 9.05 12.94
N HIS A 315 -10.84 7.82 12.43
CA HIS A 315 -11.40 6.73 13.21
C HIS A 315 -10.46 6.21 14.31
N LEU A 316 -9.14 6.28 14.14
CA LEU A 316 -8.19 5.96 15.20
C LEU A 316 -8.43 6.85 16.43
N VAL A 317 -8.61 8.15 16.21
CA VAL A 317 -8.93 9.11 17.29
C VAL A 317 -10.29 8.77 17.91
N ASP A 318 -11.34 8.63 17.09
CA ASP A 318 -12.69 8.31 17.58
C ASP A 318 -12.75 7.04 18.43
N ARG A 319 -11.95 6.03 18.06
CA ARG A 319 -11.91 4.74 18.76
C ARG A 319 -11.06 4.84 20.02
N TRP A 320 -9.93 5.53 19.98
CA TRP A 320 -9.10 5.73 21.16
C TRP A 320 -9.84 6.50 22.26
N GLU A 321 -10.55 7.58 21.94
CA GLU A 321 -11.33 8.34 22.93
C GLU A 321 -12.40 7.49 23.63
N LYS A 322 -12.93 6.48 22.94
CA LYS A 322 -13.99 5.60 23.46
C LYS A 322 -13.44 4.34 24.12
N ARG A 323 -12.29 3.83 23.67
CA ARG A 323 -11.80 2.48 23.99
C ARG A 323 -10.35 2.41 24.47
N ASN A 324 -9.70 3.54 24.76
CA ASN A 324 -8.46 3.50 25.53
C ASN A 324 -8.68 2.82 26.90
N ARG A 325 -7.58 2.47 27.58
CA ARG A 325 -7.55 1.80 28.89
C ARG A 325 -8.55 2.35 29.91
N GLN A 326 -8.74 3.67 29.95
CA GLN A 326 -9.66 4.31 30.89
C GLN A 326 -11.09 4.33 30.33
N ALA A 327 -11.26 4.78 29.09
CA ALA A 327 -12.58 4.95 28.48
C ALA A 327 -13.31 3.62 28.30
N VAL A 328 -12.60 2.52 28.06
CA VAL A 328 -13.18 1.18 27.91
C VAL A 328 -14.00 0.73 29.13
N GLN A 329 -13.73 1.31 30.31
CA GLN A 329 -14.46 1.02 31.54
C GLN A 329 -15.93 1.46 31.51
N HIS A 330 -16.33 2.33 30.58
CA HIS A 330 -17.74 2.64 30.33
C HIS A 330 -18.55 1.41 29.89
N TYR A 331 -17.86 0.39 29.33
CA TYR A 331 -18.47 -0.84 28.86
C TYR A 331 -18.21 -2.03 29.79
N ASN A 332 -17.55 -1.80 30.93
CA ASN A 332 -17.32 -2.84 31.93
C ASN A 332 -18.62 -3.12 32.70
N PRO A 333 -19.22 -4.33 32.60
CA PRO A 333 -20.47 -4.66 33.28
C PRO A 333 -20.41 -4.49 34.80
N ALA A 334 -19.21 -4.60 35.41
CA ALA A 334 -19.00 -4.40 36.84
C ALA A 334 -19.30 -2.97 37.30
N ASN A 335 -19.32 -2.00 36.38
CA ASN A 335 -19.63 -0.60 36.68
C ASN A 335 -21.13 -0.28 36.63
N ALA A 336 -21.99 -1.24 36.27
CA ALA A 336 -23.43 -1.03 36.22
C ALA A 336 -24.03 -0.90 37.64
N ASP A 337 -24.79 0.17 37.88
CA ASP A 337 -25.58 0.32 39.11
C ASP A 337 -26.81 -0.60 39.06
N LEU A 338 -26.66 -1.79 39.63
CA LEU A 338 -27.70 -2.82 39.69
C LEU A 338 -28.95 -2.38 40.47
N THR A 339 -28.78 -1.51 41.47
CA THR A 339 -29.90 -1.00 42.27
C THR A 339 -30.74 -0.03 41.44
N LEU A 340 -30.07 0.91 40.76
CA LEU A 340 -30.73 1.82 39.85
C LEU A 340 -31.39 1.07 38.69
N LEU A 341 -30.69 0.10 38.08
CA LEU A 341 -31.22 -0.73 37.00
C LEU A 341 -32.52 -1.42 37.42
N LYS A 342 -32.54 -2.10 38.58
CA LYS A 342 -33.75 -2.71 39.14
C LYS A 342 -34.87 -1.68 39.34
N SER A 343 -34.55 -0.52 39.95
CA SER A 343 -35.54 0.54 40.18
C SER A 343 -36.14 1.11 38.89
N LEU A 344 -35.39 1.12 37.79
CA LEU A 344 -35.85 1.60 36.49
C LEU A 344 -36.79 0.58 35.84
N PHE A 345 -36.46 -0.71 35.92
CA PHE A 345 -37.35 -1.78 35.47
C PHE A 345 -38.65 -1.84 36.28
N GLU A 346 -38.61 -1.61 37.58
CA GLU A 346 -39.81 -1.52 38.42
C GLU A 346 -40.70 -0.32 38.05
N ARG A 347 -40.10 0.84 37.77
CA ARG A 347 -40.84 2.08 37.43
C ARG A 347 -41.39 2.11 36.01
N TYR A 348 -40.61 1.63 35.04
CA TYR A 348 -40.90 1.81 33.62
C TYR A 348 -41.07 0.50 32.85
N GLY A 349 -40.76 -0.64 33.47
CA GLY A 349 -40.70 -1.94 32.81
C GLY A 349 -41.81 -2.91 33.20
N ALA A 350 -42.91 -2.45 33.80
CA ALA A 350 -43.97 -3.29 34.38
C ALA A 350 -44.49 -4.40 33.43
N ASP A 351 -44.60 -4.11 32.13
CA ASP A 351 -45.01 -5.10 31.13
C ASP A 351 -43.91 -6.12 30.79
N PHE A 352 -42.63 -5.71 30.82
CA PHE A 352 -41.48 -6.58 30.56
C PHE A 352 -41.21 -7.57 31.71
N ILE A 353 -41.52 -7.18 32.94
CA ILE A 353 -41.20 -7.96 34.16
C ILE A 353 -42.41 -8.75 34.71
N ARG A 354 -43.55 -8.71 34.01
CA ARG A 354 -44.80 -9.31 34.48
C ARG A 354 -44.63 -10.81 34.73
N GLY A 355 -44.91 -11.24 35.97
CA GLY A 355 -44.79 -12.64 36.39
C GLY A 355 -43.35 -13.15 36.54
N ARG A 356 -42.36 -12.24 36.62
CA ARG A 356 -40.95 -12.58 36.81
C ARG A 356 -40.42 -11.99 38.11
N GLU A 357 -39.54 -12.73 38.77
CA GLU A 357 -38.75 -12.19 39.89
C GLU A 357 -37.56 -11.40 39.34
N LEU A 358 -37.26 -10.27 39.96
CA LEU A 358 -36.16 -9.38 39.55
C LEU A 358 -34.90 -9.65 40.37
N ASP A 359 -34.09 -10.61 39.92
CA ASP A 359 -32.69 -10.73 40.35
C ASP A 359 -31.82 -9.68 39.61
N PRO A 360 -31.17 -8.73 40.30
CA PRO A 360 -30.39 -7.68 39.65
C PRO A 360 -29.25 -8.21 38.77
N ALA A 361 -28.62 -9.31 39.15
CA ALA A 361 -27.52 -9.90 38.38
C ALA A 361 -28.04 -10.51 37.06
N GLN A 362 -29.14 -11.27 37.12
CA GLN A 362 -29.80 -11.78 35.92
C GLN A 362 -30.36 -10.64 35.05
N LEU A 363 -30.92 -9.59 35.68
CA LEU A 363 -31.45 -8.43 34.97
C LEU A 363 -30.37 -7.72 34.15
N LEU A 364 -29.16 -7.54 34.71
CA LEU A 364 -28.03 -7.00 33.96
C LEU A 364 -27.66 -7.90 32.79
N ARG A 365 -27.54 -9.22 33.01
CA ARG A 365 -27.21 -10.18 31.95
C ARG A 365 -28.22 -10.13 30.80
N ASP A 366 -29.50 -10.13 31.13
CA ASP A 366 -30.58 -10.10 30.14
C ASP A 366 -30.65 -8.76 29.41
N SER A 367 -30.34 -7.65 30.09
CA SER A 367 -30.32 -6.30 29.50
C SER A 367 -29.17 -6.11 28.50
N LEU A 368 -28.00 -6.68 28.79
CA LEU A 368 -26.85 -6.65 27.88
C LEU A 368 -26.98 -7.68 26.75
N GLY A 369 -27.70 -8.77 27.01
CA GLY A 369 -27.86 -9.89 26.10
C GLY A 369 -26.72 -10.90 26.19
N ILE A 370 -27.03 -12.18 25.90
CA ILE A 370 -26.10 -13.32 26.04
C ILE A 370 -24.82 -13.12 25.22
N SER A 371 -24.89 -12.45 24.08
CA SER A 371 -23.72 -12.17 23.22
C SER A 371 -22.78 -11.10 23.77
N ALA A 372 -23.24 -10.22 24.66
CA ALA A 372 -22.44 -9.16 25.26
C ALA A 372 -21.68 -9.63 26.51
N LEU A 373 -22.06 -10.80 27.04
CA LEU A 373 -21.37 -11.51 28.11
C LEU A 373 -21.03 -12.92 27.60
N PRO A 374 -20.22 -13.04 26.53
CA PRO A 374 -19.79 -14.35 26.06
C PRO A 374 -19.13 -15.10 27.23
N HIS A 375 -19.10 -16.44 27.19
CA HIS A 375 -18.44 -17.28 28.19
C HIS A 375 -16.92 -17.08 28.33
N SER A 376 -16.39 -15.98 27.77
CA SER A 376 -15.04 -15.51 27.95
C SER A 376 -14.82 -15.01 29.38
N ARG A 377 -13.63 -15.26 29.92
CA ARG A 377 -13.17 -14.56 31.12
C ARG A 377 -13.09 -13.05 30.85
N ASP A 378 -13.16 -12.26 31.91
CA ASP A 378 -12.80 -10.85 31.84
C ASP A 378 -11.32 -10.69 31.40
N PRO A 379 -10.99 -9.63 30.64
CA PRO A 379 -9.62 -9.33 30.26
C PRO A 379 -8.79 -8.97 31.50
N ASN A 380 -7.52 -9.38 31.49
CA ASN A 380 -6.54 -8.94 32.48
C ASN A 380 -6.21 -7.45 32.29
N PRO A 381 -5.63 -6.77 33.29
CA PRO A 381 -5.30 -5.35 33.21
C PRO A 381 -4.40 -4.93 32.03
N ASP A 382 -3.55 -5.84 31.57
CA ASP A 382 -2.65 -5.68 30.41
C ASP A 382 -3.33 -5.97 29.06
N GLU A 383 -4.51 -6.57 29.06
CA GLU A 383 -5.33 -6.87 27.86
C GLU A 383 -6.40 -5.80 27.58
N LEU A 384 -6.54 -4.80 28.45
CA LEU A 384 -7.59 -3.77 28.42
C LEU A 384 -7.27 -2.55 27.53
N ASP A 385 -6.23 -2.63 26.71
CA ASP A 385 -5.72 -1.48 25.95
C ASP A 385 -5.14 -1.89 24.59
N ASP A 386 -6.00 -1.86 23.56
CA ASP A 386 -5.63 -2.20 22.18
C ASP A 386 -4.56 -1.25 21.59
N PHE A 387 -4.33 -0.08 22.20
CA PHE A 387 -3.37 0.92 21.74
C PHE A 387 -2.02 0.86 22.48
N ALA A 388 -1.86 -0.07 23.43
CA ALA A 388 -0.71 -0.11 24.33
C ALA A 388 0.64 -0.21 23.58
N LEU A 389 0.72 -1.05 22.55
CA LEU A 389 1.93 -1.22 21.74
C LEU A 389 2.25 0.03 20.91
N ALA A 390 1.23 0.68 20.36
CA ALA A 390 1.34 1.97 19.68
C ALA A 390 1.74 3.11 20.63
N GLY A 391 1.55 2.93 21.94
CA GLY A 391 1.97 3.87 22.99
C GLY A 391 1.20 5.18 22.97
N ILE A 392 -0.11 5.11 22.78
CA ILE A 392 -0.97 6.29 22.67
C ILE A 392 -1.44 6.73 24.06
N GLU A 393 -0.99 7.91 24.48
CA GLU A 393 -1.40 8.55 25.74
C GLU A 393 -2.31 9.76 25.50
N LYS A 394 -2.22 10.37 24.30
CA LYS A 394 -3.03 11.51 23.86
C LYS A 394 -3.25 11.49 22.34
N VAL A 395 -4.20 12.29 21.86
CA VAL A 395 -4.58 12.35 20.43
C VAL A 395 -3.41 12.74 19.52
N GLU A 396 -2.50 13.58 20.00
CA GLU A 396 -1.29 13.98 19.28
C GLU A 396 -0.38 12.79 18.97
N ASP A 397 -0.34 11.77 19.83
CA ASP A 397 0.45 10.57 19.56
C ASP A 397 -0.09 9.83 18.33
N ILE A 398 -1.41 9.77 18.14
CA ILE A 398 -2.04 9.17 16.95
C ILE A 398 -1.63 9.95 15.71
N ARG A 399 -1.74 11.29 15.76
CA ARG A 399 -1.27 12.16 14.67
C ARG A 399 0.19 11.88 14.34
N ASP A 400 1.05 11.85 15.34
CA ASP A 400 2.49 11.69 15.13
C ASP A 400 2.87 10.29 14.65
N ARG A 401 2.15 9.24 15.06
CA ARG A 401 2.37 7.86 14.60
C ARG A 401 1.78 7.60 13.21
N TRP A 402 0.78 8.36 12.80
CA TRP A 402 0.12 8.21 11.50
C TRP A 402 0.72 9.15 10.45
N VAL A 403 0.62 10.46 10.69
CA VAL A 403 1.00 11.53 9.75
C VAL A 403 2.51 11.60 9.53
N ASN A 404 3.36 11.23 10.49
CA ASN A 404 4.82 11.27 10.25
C ASN A 404 5.34 10.04 9.49
N SER A 405 4.57 8.95 9.44
CA SER A 405 5.03 7.67 8.89
C SER A 405 4.42 7.33 7.54
N PHE A 406 3.12 7.58 7.35
CA PHE A 406 2.38 7.11 6.18
C PHE A 406 2.18 8.19 5.12
N TYR A 407 2.33 7.77 3.87
CA TYR A 407 2.09 8.55 2.66
C TYR A 407 1.16 7.74 1.75
N PHE A 408 0.24 8.40 1.06
CA PHE A 408 -0.86 7.77 0.36
C PHE A 408 -0.82 8.16 -1.11
N GLY A 409 -0.47 7.19 -1.97
CA GLY A 409 -0.43 7.37 -3.41
C GLY A 409 -1.83 7.49 -3.98
N SER A 410 -2.07 8.53 -4.76
CA SER A 410 -3.36 8.84 -5.36
C SER A 410 -3.16 9.19 -6.83
N GLU A 411 -4.00 8.59 -7.68
CA GLU A 411 -3.96 8.72 -9.13
C GLU A 411 -4.27 10.14 -9.59
N ALA A 412 -3.91 10.43 -10.85
CA ALA A 412 -3.96 11.77 -11.39
C ALA A 412 -5.36 12.42 -11.35
N ASP A 413 -6.41 11.67 -11.63
CA ASP A 413 -7.80 12.14 -11.72
C ASP A 413 -8.65 11.80 -10.48
N ASP A 414 -8.03 11.26 -9.42
CA ASP A 414 -8.71 10.90 -8.18
C ASP A 414 -9.20 12.14 -7.42
N ARG A 415 -10.50 12.42 -7.58
CA ARG A 415 -11.16 13.53 -6.91
C ARG A 415 -11.23 13.37 -5.39
N THR A 416 -11.13 12.14 -4.89
CA THR A 416 -11.26 11.85 -3.45
C THR A 416 -10.03 12.30 -2.67
N VAL A 417 -8.91 12.61 -3.35
CA VAL A 417 -7.69 13.19 -2.76
C VAL A 417 -7.97 14.44 -1.93
N ALA A 418 -9.02 15.21 -2.24
CA ALA A 418 -9.44 16.37 -1.45
C ALA A 418 -9.75 16.03 0.02
N ALA A 419 -10.16 14.79 0.31
CA ALA A 419 -10.35 14.33 1.68
C ALA A 419 -9.05 14.45 2.50
N ALA A 420 -7.89 14.15 1.91
CA ALA A 420 -6.59 14.21 2.59
C ALA A 420 -6.22 15.62 3.05
N PHE A 421 -6.67 16.65 2.33
CA PHE A 421 -6.40 18.05 2.63
C PHE A 421 -7.50 18.73 3.45
N ASN A 422 -8.56 18.00 3.84
CA ASN A 422 -9.71 18.56 4.52
C ASN A 422 -9.50 18.68 6.04
N GLU A 423 -8.81 19.75 6.46
CA GLU A 423 -8.50 20.04 7.87
C GLU A 423 -9.76 20.19 8.76
N ARG A 424 -10.94 20.45 8.18
CA ARG A 424 -12.19 20.61 8.93
C ARG A 424 -12.73 19.29 9.48
N VAL A 425 -12.40 18.16 8.84
CA VAL A 425 -12.88 16.83 9.27
C VAL A 425 -11.83 16.07 10.08
N HIS A 426 -10.56 16.42 9.93
CA HIS A 426 -9.48 15.74 10.62
C HIS A 426 -9.27 16.28 12.04
N PRO A 427 -9.19 15.41 13.05
CA PRO A 427 -8.75 15.79 14.39
C PRO A 427 -7.45 16.59 14.35
N LEU A 428 -7.32 17.57 15.25
CA LEU A 428 -6.17 18.48 15.33
C LEU A 428 -5.90 19.30 14.06
N GLY A 429 -6.84 19.37 13.11
CA GLY A 429 -6.66 20.09 11.85
C GLY A 429 -5.56 19.50 10.97
N ALA A 430 -5.27 18.20 11.09
CA ALA A 430 -4.18 17.59 10.35
C ALA A 430 -4.47 17.50 8.83
N LYS A 431 -3.44 17.68 8.00
CA LYS A 431 -3.46 17.26 6.59
C LYS A 431 -2.79 15.89 6.46
N ILE A 432 -3.41 15.00 5.69
CA ILE A 432 -2.90 13.67 5.39
C ILE A 432 -1.97 13.73 4.18
N ASN A 433 -0.92 12.93 4.21
CA ASN A 433 0.16 12.98 3.23
C ASN A 433 -0.20 12.31 1.91
N ALA A 434 -1.10 12.91 1.13
CA ALA A 434 -1.30 12.50 -0.25
C ALA A 434 -0.03 12.78 -1.08
N ILE A 435 0.41 11.79 -1.86
CA ILE A 435 1.52 11.92 -2.82
C ILE A 435 1.03 11.57 -4.20
N TRP A 436 1.48 12.33 -5.20
CA TRP A 436 1.07 12.12 -6.58
C TRP A 436 1.71 10.84 -7.14
N SER A 437 0.85 9.91 -7.54
CA SER A 437 1.18 8.63 -8.14
C SER A 437 0.49 8.60 -9.49
N SER A 438 1.18 8.88 -10.59
CA SER A 438 0.46 9.04 -11.86
C SER A 438 -0.21 7.74 -12.33
N ASP A 439 0.34 6.58 -11.98
CA ASP A 439 0.00 5.24 -12.51
C ASP A 439 0.13 5.14 -14.04
N VAL A 440 1.00 6.00 -14.59
CA VAL A 440 1.35 5.96 -16.00
C VAL A 440 1.97 4.60 -16.35
N GLY A 441 1.47 3.97 -17.43
CA GLY A 441 1.89 2.64 -17.87
C GLY A 441 0.86 1.54 -17.60
N HIS A 442 -0.24 1.87 -16.92
CA HIS A 442 -1.38 1.01 -16.67
C HIS A 442 -2.65 1.50 -17.39
N TRP A 443 -3.75 0.74 -17.32
CA TRP A 443 -4.90 0.90 -18.24
C TRP A 443 -5.84 2.07 -17.90
N ASP A 444 -5.81 2.49 -16.65
CA ASP A 444 -6.46 3.66 -16.04
C ASP A 444 -5.84 4.97 -16.52
N VAL A 445 -4.61 4.95 -17.06
CA VAL A 445 -3.94 6.13 -17.61
C VAL A 445 -3.65 5.93 -19.10
N PRO A 446 -4.62 6.23 -19.99
CA PRO A 446 -4.55 5.85 -21.39
C PRO A 446 -3.60 6.71 -22.25
N ASP A 447 -3.13 7.85 -21.75
CA ASP A 447 -2.32 8.82 -22.49
C ASP A 447 -1.21 9.41 -21.61
N LEU A 448 0.05 9.29 -22.03
CA LEU A 448 1.20 9.84 -21.29
C LEU A 448 1.11 11.38 -21.09
N THR A 449 0.38 12.07 -21.96
CA THR A 449 0.44 13.53 -22.08
C THR A 449 -0.51 14.29 -21.14
N GLU A 450 -1.38 13.56 -20.42
CA GLU A 450 -2.49 14.09 -19.63
C GLU A 450 -2.32 14.11 -18.08
N PRO A 451 -1.54 13.23 -17.42
CA PRO A 451 -1.63 13.02 -15.97
C PRO A 451 -1.52 14.29 -15.10
N LEU A 452 -0.48 15.11 -15.27
CA LEU A 452 -0.33 16.31 -14.43
C LEU A 452 -1.47 17.30 -14.68
N ALA A 453 -1.94 17.37 -15.92
CA ALA A 453 -3.02 18.28 -16.26
C ALA A 453 -4.36 17.80 -15.72
N GLU A 454 -4.64 16.49 -15.70
CA GLU A 454 -5.83 15.92 -15.05
C GLU A 454 -5.84 16.23 -13.55
N SER A 455 -4.69 16.16 -12.89
CA SER A 455 -4.56 16.60 -11.50
C SER A 455 -4.76 18.12 -11.34
N TRP A 456 -4.33 18.92 -12.32
CA TRP A 456 -4.55 20.37 -12.31
C TRP A 456 -6.01 20.75 -12.54
N ASP A 457 -6.78 19.96 -13.28
CA ASP A 457 -8.22 20.19 -13.43
C ASP A 457 -8.93 20.15 -12.07
N LEU A 458 -8.43 19.38 -11.09
CA LEU A 458 -8.96 19.40 -9.72
C LEU A 458 -8.81 20.78 -9.07
N VAL A 459 -7.76 21.53 -9.41
CA VAL A 459 -7.58 22.93 -8.97
C VAL A 459 -8.57 23.83 -9.67
N GLU A 460 -8.69 23.73 -10.99
CA GLU A 460 -9.61 24.56 -11.78
C GLU A 460 -11.08 24.35 -11.38
N GLN A 461 -11.42 23.14 -10.97
CA GLN A 461 -12.76 22.76 -10.52
C GLN A 461 -12.99 23.05 -9.02
N GLY A 462 -12.00 23.56 -8.29
CA GLY A 462 -12.10 23.90 -6.88
C GLY A 462 -12.16 22.70 -5.93
N VAL A 463 -11.74 21.51 -6.39
CA VAL A 463 -11.57 20.30 -5.57
C VAL A 463 -10.31 20.40 -4.72
N LEU A 464 -9.23 20.92 -5.30
CA LEU A 464 -7.99 21.25 -4.60
C LEU A 464 -7.71 22.75 -4.67
N SER A 465 -7.00 23.27 -3.68
CA SER A 465 -6.34 24.57 -3.81
C SER A 465 -5.01 24.41 -4.57
N ALA A 466 -4.47 25.50 -5.12
CA ALA A 466 -3.13 25.47 -5.73
C ALA A 466 -2.03 25.12 -4.70
N GLU A 467 -2.23 25.46 -3.43
CA GLU A 467 -1.33 25.10 -2.34
C GLU A 467 -1.36 23.58 -2.06
N ASP A 468 -2.55 23.00 -1.97
CA ASP A 468 -2.71 21.56 -1.76
C ASP A 468 -2.20 20.76 -2.97
N PHE A 469 -2.41 21.27 -4.19
CA PHE A 469 -1.80 20.70 -5.39
C PHE A 469 -0.27 20.72 -5.31
N LYS A 470 0.35 21.83 -4.89
CA LYS A 470 1.81 21.89 -4.67
C LYS A 470 2.27 20.89 -3.60
N ALA A 471 1.52 20.73 -2.51
CA ALA A 471 1.82 19.71 -1.51
C ALA A 471 1.71 18.29 -2.11
N PHE A 472 0.70 18.03 -2.94
CA PHE A 472 0.44 16.73 -3.57
C PHE A 472 1.54 16.30 -4.55
N VAL A 473 1.92 17.18 -5.49
CA VAL A 473 2.85 16.84 -6.59
C VAL A 473 4.32 17.12 -6.28
N PHE A 474 4.61 17.81 -5.16
CA PHE A 474 5.96 18.19 -4.78
C PHE A 474 6.23 18.10 -3.27
N GLY A 475 5.49 18.84 -2.44
CA GLY A 475 5.82 19.00 -1.02
C GLY A 475 5.88 17.68 -0.24
N ASN A 476 4.80 16.88 -0.32
CA ASN A 476 4.71 15.58 0.33
C ASN A 476 5.65 14.55 -0.32
N PRO A 477 5.72 14.39 -1.66
CA PRO A 477 6.73 13.53 -2.29
C PRO A 477 8.17 13.88 -1.87
N TYR A 478 8.55 15.15 -1.94
CA TYR A 478 9.88 15.60 -1.58
C TYR A 478 10.21 15.25 -0.12
N ARG A 479 9.28 15.49 0.79
CA ARG A 479 9.42 15.14 2.21
C ARG A 479 9.51 13.63 2.43
N PHE A 480 8.69 12.82 1.77
CA PHE A 480 8.72 11.36 1.85
C PHE A 480 10.13 10.80 1.60
N TYR A 481 10.76 11.24 0.50
CA TYR A 481 12.09 10.79 0.13
C TYR A 481 13.20 11.42 0.99
N THR A 482 13.13 12.72 1.26
CA THR A 482 14.23 13.45 1.95
C THR A 482 14.26 13.25 3.46
N GLU A 483 13.13 12.95 4.10
CA GLU A 483 13.14 12.62 5.53
C GLU A 483 13.70 11.21 5.80
N ALA A 484 13.61 10.29 4.84
CA ALA A 484 14.33 9.02 4.90
C ALA A 484 15.83 9.22 4.60
N ASN A 485 16.14 10.01 3.56
CA ASN A 485 17.52 10.32 3.17
C ASN A 485 17.65 11.74 2.62
N PRO A 486 18.29 12.67 3.36
CA PRO A 486 18.45 14.06 2.93
C PRO A 486 19.17 14.23 1.59
N ALA A 487 19.98 13.25 1.16
CA ALA A 487 20.72 13.25 -0.09
C ALA A 487 19.98 12.53 -1.24
N PHE A 488 18.70 12.17 -1.08
CA PHE A 488 17.95 11.39 -2.08
C PHE A 488 18.04 12.00 -3.49
N PHE A 489 17.79 13.31 -3.59
CA PHE A 489 17.77 14.07 -4.84
C PHE A 489 19.14 14.66 -5.25
N ALA A 490 20.24 14.33 -4.57
CA ALA A 490 21.55 14.83 -4.95
C ALA A 490 21.91 14.43 -6.39
N GLY A 491 22.32 15.40 -7.21
CA GLY A 491 22.66 15.23 -8.62
C GLY A 491 21.47 15.17 -9.59
N THR A 492 20.23 15.21 -9.08
CA THR A 492 19.00 15.06 -9.87
C THR A 492 18.47 16.39 -10.40
N GLU A 493 17.52 16.33 -11.34
CA GLU A 493 16.84 17.52 -11.85
C GLU A 493 16.05 18.28 -10.75
N VAL A 494 15.56 17.57 -9.72
CA VAL A 494 14.89 18.18 -8.56
C VAL A 494 15.84 19.13 -7.83
N GLU A 495 17.05 18.66 -7.48
CA GLU A 495 18.07 19.50 -6.83
C GLU A 495 18.47 20.68 -7.70
N ARG A 496 18.70 20.47 -9.01
CA ARG A 496 19.07 21.55 -9.94
C ARG A 496 18.00 22.64 -9.99
N LYS A 497 16.72 22.27 -10.02
CA LYS A 497 15.61 23.23 -10.02
C LYS A 497 15.49 23.99 -8.71
N LEU A 498 15.63 23.31 -7.57
CA LEU A 498 15.60 23.96 -6.26
C LEU A 498 16.77 24.95 -6.08
N ASN A 499 17.94 24.64 -6.63
CA ASN A 499 19.10 25.54 -6.61
C ASN A 499 18.97 26.74 -7.57
N ARG A 500 18.12 26.65 -8.60
CA ARG A 500 17.84 27.74 -9.56
C ARG A 500 16.70 28.65 -9.11
N ALA A 501 15.79 28.16 -8.28
CA ALA A 501 14.73 28.98 -7.72
C ALA A 501 15.35 30.13 -6.91
N PRO A 502 14.88 31.39 -7.04
CA PRO A 502 15.39 32.47 -6.23
C PRO A 502 15.18 32.09 -4.77
N GLN A 503 16.28 31.88 -4.04
CA GLN A 503 16.21 31.71 -2.59
C GLN A 503 15.50 32.95 -2.05
N ALA A 504 14.27 32.77 -1.58
CA ALA A 504 13.55 33.82 -0.90
C ALA A 504 14.46 34.30 0.22
N LYS A 505 14.94 35.55 0.11
CA LYS A 505 15.74 36.18 1.16
C LYS A 505 14.92 36.10 2.43
N ALA A 506 15.39 35.31 3.39
CA ALA A 506 14.88 35.37 4.75
C ALA A 506 14.98 36.83 5.20
N ALA A 507 13.82 37.43 5.49
CA ALA A 507 13.68 38.73 6.13
C ALA A 507 13.39 38.54 7.60
#